data_AF-A0A938UGR6-F1
#
_entry.id   AF-A0A938UGR6-F1
#
_cell.length_a   1.000
_cell.length_b   1.000
_cell.length_c   1.000
_cell.angle_alpha   90.00
_cell.angle_beta   90.00
_cell.angle_gamma   90.00
#
_symmetry.space_group_name_H-M   'P 1'
#
loop_
_entity.id
_entity.type
_entity.pdbx_description
1 polymer ?
#
loop_
_entity_poly.entity_id
_entity_poly.type
_entity_poly.pdbx_seq_one_letter_code
_entity_poly.pdbx_strand_id
1 'polypeptide(L)'
;MIILMKRNATQEQIDHVIEWIISLGYKPHISQGVERTLIGAIGDDRGRVHLKAAAFLPGVDKCVPILKPYKLTGREFREENTVIRIGDVEIGGGEFVVIAGPCSVESEEQLVESGYIAKKAGARILRGGAFKPRTSPYSFQGMEAEGLKLLKQVGEKVGMPVVTEVMNTADVNLVEEYSDILQIGARNIQNFALLKQVGHCRKPILLKRGMMTTIDELLMSAEYILSGGNDQVILCERGIRTFETTTRNTLDISAVPVLKELTHLPVIIDPSHASGHAKYVIPLTRAAVAVGADGAIIEIHPEPEKALVDGPQSLRPEEFYRLMDEVALLKETMRNGIGRLL
;
A
#
# COMPACT_ATOMS: atom_id res chain seq x y z
N MET A 1 -24.95 10.02 7.74
CA MET A 1 -24.85 8.78 8.57
C MET A 1 -26.26 8.28 8.83
N ILE A 2 -26.48 6.98 8.92
CA ILE A 2 -27.77 6.39 9.31
C ILE A 2 -27.65 5.88 10.75
N ILE A 3 -28.56 6.31 11.62
CA ILE A 3 -28.69 5.84 12.99
C ILE A 3 -29.90 4.90 13.02
N LEU A 4 -29.66 3.64 13.38
CA LEU A 4 -30.70 2.64 13.56
C LEU A 4 -31.09 2.61 15.03
N MET A 5 -32.37 2.82 15.33
CA MET A 5 -32.89 2.71 16.69
C MET A 5 -33.18 1.24 17.04
N LYS A 6 -33.13 0.91 18.34
CA LYS A 6 -33.57 -0.37 18.89
C LYS A 6 -35.06 -0.56 18.61
N ARG A 7 -35.49 -1.82 18.48
CA ARG A 7 -36.89 -2.18 18.21
C ARG A 7 -37.87 -1.62 19.24
N ASN A 8 -37.43 -1.51 20.49
CA ASN A 8 -38.21 -1.00 21.62
C ASN A 8 -37.77 0.41 22.05
N ALA A 9 -37.10 1.17 21.18
CA ALA A 9 -36.72 2.54 21.50
C ALA A 9 -37.98 3.39 21.74
N THR A 10 -37.99 4.13 22.85
CA THR A 10 -39.12 4.99 23.20
C THR A 10 -39.13 6.24 22.32
N GLN A 11 -40.29 6.90 22.22
CA GLN A 11 -40.39 8.18 21.50
C GLN A 11 -39.44 9.23 22.10
N GLU A 12 -39.32 9.28 23.43
CA GLU A 12 -38.36 10.15 24.13
C GLU A 12 -36.90 9.89 23.72
N GLN A 13 -36.50 8.63 23.54
CA GLN A 13 -35.17 8.29 23.05
C GLN A 13 -34.96 8.70 21.59
N ILE A 14 -35.99 8.57 20.75
CA ILE A 14 -35.96 9.01 19.34
C ILE A 14 -35.81 10.53 19.29
N ASP A 15 -36.62 11.27 20.05
CA ASP A 15 -36.60 12.73 20.13
C ASP A 15 -35.25 13.23 20.66
N HIS A 16 -34.69 12.58 21.68
CA HIS A 16 -33.36 12.88 22.19
C HIS A 16 -32.27 12.75 21.13
N VAL A 17 -32.32 11.69 20.32
CA VAL A 17 -31.36 11.50 19.21
C VAL A 17 -31.54 12.58 18.13
N ILE A 18 -32.78 12.98 17.83
CA ILE A 18 -33.08 14.05 16.87
C ILE A 18 -32.51 15.39 17.35
N GLU A 19 -32.79 15.77 18.60
CA GLU A 19 -32.27 17.00 19.21
C GLU A 19 -30.74 17.01 19.23
N TRP A 20 -30.14 15.87 19.57
CA TRP A 20 -28.70 15.71 19.55
C TRP A 20 -28.11 15.90 18.13
N ILE A 21 -28.72 15.31 17.09
CA ILE A 21 -28.30 15.53 15.69
C ILE A 21 -28.36 17.02 15.32
N ILE A 22 -29.44 17.71 15.70
CA ILE A 22 -29.63 19.15 15.43
C ILE A 22 -28.57 19.97 16.17
N SER A 23 -28.27 19.64 17.43
CA SER A 23 -27.25 20.33 18.24
C SER A 23 -25.85 20.27 17.63
N LEU A 24 -25.57 19.22 16.84
CA LEU A 24 -24.32 19.05 16.11
C LEU A 24 -24.33 19.76 14.73
N GLY A 25 -25.41 20.45 14.38
CA GLY A 25 -25.56 21.18 13.12
C GLY A 25 -26.00 20.32 11.93
N TYR A 26 -26.49 19.10 12.17
CA TYR A 26 -26.99 18.20 11.12
C TYR A 26 -28.51 18.28 11.01
N LYS A 27 -29.04 18.01 9.82
CA LYS A 27 -30.48 17.87 9.59
C LYS A 27 -30.90 16.40 9.78
N PRO A 28 -31.78 16.09 10.74
CA PRO A 28 -32.33 14.75 10.90
C PRO A 28 -33.39 14.46 9.82
N HIS A 29 -33.39 13.23 9.30
CA HIS A 29 -34.42 12.70 8.43
C HIS A 29 -34.90 11.36 9.00
N ILE A 30 -36.15 11.30 9.39
CA ILE A 30 -36.71 10.16 10.13
C ILE A 30 -37.47 9.27 9.14
N SER A 31 -37.22 7.97 9.22
CA SER A 31 -37.99 6.94 8.53
C SER A 31 -38.46 5.92 9.55
N GLN A 32 -39.74 6.01 9.94
CA GLN A 32 -40.38 5.05 10.83
C GLN A 32 -40.84 3.84 10.01
N GLY A 33 -40.13 2.72 10.15
CA GLY A 33 -40.54 1.43 9.58
C GLY A 33 -41.46 0.66 10.51
N VAL A 34 -42.07 -0.41 10.00
CA VAL A 34 -42.97 -1.30 10.75
C VAL A 34 -42.26 -1.95 11.95
N GLU A 35 -40.97 -2.24 11.83
CA GLU A 35 -40.19 -2.90 12.89
C GLU A 35 -39.17 -2.01 13.60
N ARG A 36 -38.65 -0.99 12.92
CA ARG A 36 -37.55 -0.14 13.45
C ARG A 36 -37.62 1.28 12.90
N THR A 37 -37.15 2.22 13.68
CA THR A 37 -36.96 3.62 13.28
C THR A 37 -35.52 3.85 12.81
N LEU A 38 -35.40 4.51 11.67
CA LEU A 38 -34.14 4.97 11.09
C LEU A 38 -34.08 6.49 11.16
N ILE A 39 -32.93 7.04 11.54
CA ILE A 39 -32.68 8.49 11.56
C ILE A 39 -31.43 8.78 10.74
N GLY A 40 -31.60 9.41 9.58
CA GLY A 40 -30.50 9.92 8.76
C GLY A 40 -30.02 11.27 9.29
N ALA A 41 -28.73 11.39 9.59
CA ALA A 41 -28.07 12.67 9.85
C ALA A 41 -27.45 13.20 8.54
N ILE A 42 -28.00 14.29 8.01
CA ILE A 42 -27.64 14.91 6.73
C ILE A 42 -26.89 16.23 6.99
N GLY A 43 -25.66 16.36 6.48
CA GLY A 43 -24.81 17.55 6.67
C GLY A 43 -23.37 17.33 6.19
N ASP A 44 -22.54 18.37 6.30
CA ASP A 44 -21.13 18.36 5.90
C ASP A 44 -20.24 17.56 6.88
N ASP A 45 -19.16 16.98 6.38
CA ASP A 45 -18.33 15.97 7.04
C ASP A 45 -17.47 16.49 8.20
N ARG A 46 -17.43 17.82 8.39
CA ARG A 46 -16.58 18.52 9.35
C ARG A 46 -16.87 18.19 10.83
N GLY A 47 -17.95 17.44 11.13
CA GLY A 47 -18.32 17.00 12.49
C GLY A 47 -18.50 15.48 12.68
N ARG A 48 -18.03 14.64 11.75
CA ARG A 48 -18.26 13.18 11.75
C ARG A 48 -17.87 12.45 13.04
N VAL A 49 -16.83 12.94 13.72
CA VAL A 49 -16.33 12.33 14.96
C VAL A 49 -17.40 12.36 16.05
N HIS A 50 -18.15 13.46 16.15
CA HIS A 50 -19.23 13.59 17.11
C HIS A 50 -20.41 12.69 16.77
N LEU A 51 -20.72 12.52 15.47
CA LEU A 51 -21.77 11.63 15.00
C LEU A 51 -21.56 10.16 15.42
N LYS A 52 -20.31 9.67 15.50
CA LYS A 52 -20.04 8.31 16.01
C LYS A 52 -20.49 8.11 17.46
N ALA A 53 -20.55 9.17 18.26
CA ALA A 53 -21.02 9.08 19.63
C ALA A 53 -22.52 8.77 19.74
N ALA A 54 -23.28 8.88 18.65
CA ALA A 54 -24.68 8.43 18.58
C ALA A 54 -24.84 6.96 18.99
N ALA A 55 -23.83 6.11 18.73
CA ALA A 55 -23.85 4.71 19.11
C ALA A 55 -23.97 4.48 20.64
N PHE A 56 -23.65 5.49 21.46
CA PHE A 56 -23.76 5.44 22.92
C PHE A 56 -25.06 6.08 23.45
N LEU A 57 -25.87 6.70 22.59
CA LEU A 57 -27.13 7.30 23.03
C LEU A 57 -28.16 6.20 23.37
N PRO A 58 -28.96 6.39 24.43
CA PRO A 58 -30.05 5.48 24.76
C PRO A 58 -31.00 5.27 23.57
N GLY A 59 -31.44 4.02 23.37
CA GLY A 59 -32.33 3.67 22.26
C GLY A 59 -31.66 3.46 20.90
N VAL A 60 -30.36 3.77 20.75
CA VAL A 60 -29.63 3.48 19.50
C VAL A 60 -29.15 2.03 19.47
N ASP A 61 -29.35 1.34 18.35
CA ASP A 61 -28.88 -0.02 18.09
C ASP A 61 -27.51 -0.01 17.40
N LYS A 62 -27.40 0.70 16.27
CA LYS A 62 -26.12 0.87 15.57
C LYS A 62 -26.12 2.12 14.69
N CYS A 63 -24.92 2.61 14.39
CA CYS A 63 -24.70 3.70 13.44
C CYS A 63 -23.98 3.17 12.20
N VAL A 64 -24.45 3.55 11.01
CA VAL A 64 -23.88 3.15 9.72
C VAL A 64 -23.43 4.42 8.97
N PRO A 65 -22.12 4.62 8.74
CA PRO A 65 -21.66 5.72 7.89
C PRO A 65 -22.13 5.51 6.45
N ILE A 66 -22.45 6.61 5.75
CA ILE A 66 -22.85 6.56 4.33
C ILE A 66 -21.64 6.82 3.43
N LEU A 67 -20.91 7.94 3.65
CA LEU A 67 -19.70 8.23 2.86
C LEU A 67 -18.51 7.44 3.41
N LYS A 68 -17.55 7.16 2.55
CA LYS A 68 -16.28 6.53 2.92
C LYS A 68 -15.49 7.41 3.90
N PRO A 69 -14.58 6.83 4.71
CA PRO A 69 -13.84 7.60 5.71
C PRO A 69 -12.71 8.46 5.10
N TYR A 70 -12.31 8.18 3.86
CA TYR A 70 -11.29 8.90 3.08
C TYR A 70 -11.92 9.69 1.93
N LYS A 71 -11.27 10.78 1.51
CA LYS A 71 -11.71 11.63 0.41
C LYS A 71 -10.65 11.76 -0.68
N LEU A 72 -9.46 12.26 -0.33
CA LEU A 72 -8.38 12.57 -1.28
C LEU A 72 -7.88 11.35 -2.03
N THR A 73 -7.88 10.18 -1.39
CA THR A 73 -7.51 8.90 -2.02
C THR A 73 -8.61 8.33 -2.90
N GLY A 74 -9.87 8.72 -2.72
CA GLY A 74 -11.03 8.10 -3.36
C GLY A 74 -11.23 8.54 -4.80
N ARG A 75 -11.71 7.63 -5.67
CA ARG A 75 -12.09 8.00 -7.04
C ARG A 75 -13.21 9.04 -7.13
N GLU A 76 -14.07 9.09 -6.10
CA GLU A 76 -15.11 10.12 -5.98
C GLU A 76 -14.53 11.55 -5.93
N PHE A 77 -13.28 11.70 -5.47
CA PHE A 77 -12.56 12.97 -5.47
C PHE A 77 -11.78 13.20 -6.76
N ARG A 78 -11.16 12.14 -7.32
CA ARG A 78 -10.41 12.19 -8.57
C ARG A 78 -10.68 10.93 -9.39
N GLU A 79 -11.38 11.09 -10.50
CA GLU A 79 -11.76 9.98 -11.37
C GLU A 79 -10.57 9.41 -12.15
N GLU A 80 -9.69 10.29 -12.65
CA GLU A 80 -8.52 9.93 -13.45
C GLU A 80 -7.41 9.28 -12.63
N ASN A 81 -6.79 8.22 -13.18
CA ASN A 81 -5.64 7.55 -12.55
C ASN A 81 -4.50 8.54 -12.26
N THR A 82 -3.92 8.42 -11.07
CA THR A 82 -2.63 9.04 -10.76
C THR A 82 -1.53 8.25 -11.45
N VAL A 83 -0.68 8.94 -12.20
CA VAL A 83 0.54 8.39 -12.80
C VAL A 83 1.73 8.99 -12.06
N ILE A 84 2.53 8.15 -11.43
CA ILE A 84 3.73 8.55 -10.70
C ILE A 84 4.92 8.46 -11.66
N ARG A 85 5.61 9.59 -11.85
CA ARG A 85 6.76 9.71 -12.74
C ARG A 85 8.05 9.75 -11.94
N ILE A 86 8.93 8.78 -12.18
CA ILE A 86 10.27 8.74 -11.61
C ILE A 86 11.27 8.68 -12.76
N GLY A 87 11.80 9.83 -13.16
CA GLY A 87 12.61 9.93 -14.37
C GLY A 87 11.78 9.55 -15.61
N ASP A 88 12.20 8.50 -16.30
CA ASP A 88 11.54 7.92 -17.48
C ASP A 88 10.57 6.76 -17.15
N VAL A 89 10.38 6.46 -15.86
CA VAL A 89 9.49 5.40 -15.38
C VAL A 89 8.13 6.00 -14.99
N GLU A 90 7.05 5.41 -15.51
CA GLU A 90 5.68 5.76 -15.15
C GLU A 90 4.97 4.58 -14.47
N ILE A 91 4.56 4.75 -13.22
CA ILE A 91 3.75 3.76 -12.47
C ILE A 91 2.30 4.24 -12.44
N GLY A 92 1.37 3.39 -12.88
CA GLY A 92 -0.05 3.75 -13.08
C GLY A 92 -0.38 4.23 -14.49
N GLY A 93 0.61 4.31 -15.38
CA GLY A 93 0.47 4.75 -16.79
C GLY A 93 0.04 3.65 -17.78
N GLY A 94 -0.44 2.51 -17.29
CA GLY A 94 -0.87 1.36 -18.13
C GLY A 94 0.23 0.35 -18.47
N GLU A 95 1.48 0.63 -18.10
CA GLU A 95 2.57 -0.34 -18.15
C GLU A 95 2.75 -1.03 -16.79
N PHE A 96 2.94 -2.35 -16.79
CA PHE A 96 3.35 -3.08 -15.59
C PHE A 96 4.84 -2.86 -15.32
N VAL A 97 5.16 -2.22 -14.19
CA VAL A 97 6.53 -1.85 -13.78
C VAL A 97 7.08 -2.82 -12.74
N VAL A 98 8.30 -3.32 -12.97
CA VAL A 98 8.99 -4.18 -12.00
C VAL A 98 10.08 -3.41 -11.26
N ILE A 99 9.99 -3.45 -9.93
CA ILE A 99 11.00 -3.00 -8.98
C ILE A 99 11.72 -4.26 -8.48
N ALA A 100 13.04 -4.34 -8.61
CA ALA A 100 13.81 -5.52 -8.22
C ALA A 100 15.14 -5.16 -7.57
N GLY A 101 15.61 -6.02 -6.67
CA GLY A 101 16.88 -5.86 -5.97
C GLY A 101 16.88 -6.65 -4.66
N PRO A 102 17.97 -6.58 -3.90
CA PRO A 102 18.11 -7.36 -2.67
C PRO A 102 17.19 -6.91 -1.55
N CYS A 103 17.00 -7.82 -0.59
CA CYS A 103 16.26 -7.50 0.63
C CYS A 103 16.96 -6.42 1.46
N SER A 104 18.29 -6.54 1.57
CA SER A 104 19.15 -5.62 2.31
C SER A 104 20.34 -5.23 1.44
N VAL A 105 20.91 -4.06 1.67
CA VAL A 105 22.23 -3.73 1.14
C VAL A 105 23.27 -4.41 2.02
N GLU A 106 24.05 -5.33 1.44
CA GLU A 106 25.03 -6.14 2.18
C GLU A 106 26.48 -5.75 1.86
N SER A 107 26.77 -5.45 0.60
CA SER A 107 28.04 -4.92 0.12
C SER A 107 27.86 -4.19 -1.21
N GLU A 108 28.84 -3.40 -1.64
CA GLU A 108 28.83 -2.77 -2.96
C GLU A 108 28.79 -3.81 -4.08
N GLU A 109 29.62 -4.85 -3.99
CA GLU A 109 29.72 -5.92 -4.99
C GLU A 109 28.37 -6.63 -5.20
N GLN A 110 27.74 -7.04 -4.10
CA GLN A 110 26.43 -7.70 -4.09
C GLN A 110 25.35 -6.80 -4.70
N LEU A 111 25.35 -5.51 -4.36
CA LEU A 111 24.34 -4.56 -4.84
C LEU A 111 24.53 -4.23 -6.32
N VAL A 112 25.77 -4.04 -6.78
CA VAL A 112 26.12 -3.80 -8.19
C VAL A 112 25.70 -4.98 -9.05
N GLU A 113 26.03 -6.20 -8.62
CA GLU A 113 25.64 -7.42 -9.34
C GLU A 113 24.11 -7.54 -9.43
N SER A 114 23.42 -7.32 -8.31
CA SER A 114 21.95 -7.32 -8.27
C SER A 114 21.35 -6.26 -9.21
N GLY A 115 21.91 -5.05 -9.25
CA GLY A 115 21.47 -3.98 -10.14
C GLY A 115 21.63 -4.33 -11.62
N TYR A 116 22.73 -4.98 -12.00
CA TYR A 116 22.92 -5.46 -13.38
C TYR A 116 21.97 -6.61 -13.73
N ILE A 117 21.73 -7.56 -12.82
CA ILE A 117 20.72 -8.62 -13.01
C ILE A 117 19.34 -7.99 -13.23
N ALA A 118 18.94 -7.07 -12.36
CA ALA A 118 17.66 -6.36 -12.42
C ALA A 118 17.48 -5.64 -13.77
N LYS A 119 18.46 -4.80 -14.14
CA LYS A 119 18.43 -4.03 -15.39
C LYS A 119 18.40 -4.93 -16.62
N LYS A 120 19.26 -5.95 -16.67
CA LYS A 120 19.37 -6.86 -17.81
C LYS A 120 18.04 -7.57 -18.08
N ALA A 121 17.31 -7.92 -17.03
CA ALA A 121 15.99 -8.57 -17.15
C ALA A 121 14.85 -7.59 -17.49
N GLY A 122 15.10 -6.28 -17.48
CA GLY A 122 14.10 -5.25 -17.78
C GLY A 122 13.36 -4.69 -16.56
N ALA A 123 13.83 -4.92 -15.33
CA ALA A 123 13.36 -4.15 -14.19
C ALA A 123 13.71 -2.66 -14.37
N ARG A 124 12.88 -1.77 -13.83
CA ARG A 124 13.00 -0.33 -14.07
C ARG A 124 13.39 0.47 -12.83
N ILE A 125 13.27 -0.12 -11.63
CA ILE A 125 13.63 0.52 -10.37
C ILE A 125 14.41 -0.48 -9.50
N LEU A 126 15.52 -0.04 -8.92
CA LEU A 126 16.34 -0.85 -8.03
C LEU A 126 15.85 -0.68 -6.59
N ARG A 127 15.64 -1.78 -5.87
CA ARG A 127 15.36 -1.74 -4.42
C ARG A 127 16.55 -2.21 -3.60
N GLY A 128 16.66 -1.71 -2.38
CA GLY A 128 17.62 -2.21 -1.39
C GLY A 128 17.35 -1.64 0.01
N GLY A 129 17.21 -2.49 1.02
CA GLY A 129 16.96 -2.05 2.39
C GLY A 129 18.24 -1.61 3.10
N ALA A 130 18.39 -0.32 3.39
CA ALA A 130 19.52 0.19 4.18
C ALA A 130 19.29 0.03 5.69
N PHE A 131 18.03 0.13 6.14
CA PHE A 131 17.59 -0.10 7.51
C PHE A 131 16.73 -1.36 7.58
N LYS A 132 16.95 -2.23 8.57
CA LYS A 132 16.21 -3.49 8.70
C LYS A 132 15.45 -3.57 10.03
N PRO A 133 14.10 -3.70 10.02
CA PRO A 133 13.34 -3.95 11.24
C PRO A 133 13.51 -5.41 11.65
N ARG A 134 14.37 -5.67 12.65
CA ARG A 134 14.65 -7.03 13.14
C ARG A 134 14.03 -7.28 14.49
N THR A 135 13.42 -8.47 14.63
CA THR A 135 12.89 -8.94 15.92
C THR A 135 14.00 -9.19 16.94
N SER A 136 15.19 -9.58 16.48
CA SER A 136 16.36 -9.84 17.35
C SER A 136 17.40 -8.72 17.19
N PRO A 137 17.93 -8.17 18.30
CA PRO A 137 18.96 -7.13 18.25
C PRO A 137 20.31 -7.64 17.75
N TYR A 138 20.55 -8.97 17.77
CA TYR A 138 21.80 -9.58 17.29
C TYR A 138 21.81 -9.87 15.79
N SER A 139 20.69 -9.64 15.12
CA SER A 139 20.60 -9.81 13.67
C SER A 139 21.25 -8.62 12.95
N PHE A 140 21.64 -8.81 11.70
CA PHE A 140 22.07 -7.70 10.84
C PHE A 140 20.99 -6.61 10.77
N GLN A 141 21.35 -5.39 11.19
CA GLN A 141 20.46 -4.23 11.29
C GLN A 141 20.41 -3.39 10.01
N GLY A 142 21.30 -3.67 9.04
CA GLY A 142 21.49 -2.85 7.84
C GLY A 142 22.76 -2.00 7.93
N MET A 143 23.14 -1.41 6.79
CA MET A 143 24.30 -0.49 6.69
C MET A 143 23.91 0.98 6.92
N GLU A 144 22.63 1.26 7.19
CA GLU A 144 22.11 2.59 7.50
C GLU A 144 22.54 3.64 6.46
N ALA A 145 23.12 4.77 6.89
CA ALA A 145 23.53 5.85 5.99
C ALA A 145 24.55 5.43 4.93
N GLU A 146 25.43 4.46 5.22
CA GLU A 146 26.38 3.92 4.23
C GLU A 146 25.65 3.09 3.18
N GLY A 147 24.68 2.27 3.60
CA GLY A 147 23.81 1.52 2.69
C GLY A 147 23.00 2.40 1.76
N LEU A 148 22.50 3.55 2.25
CA LEU A 148 21.82 4.56 1.43
C LEU A 148 22.74 5.16 0.36
N LYS A 149 23.96 5.52 0.73
CA LYS A 149 24.97 6.06 -0.20
C LYS A 149 25.32 5.05 -1.29
N LEU A 150 25.56 3.80 -0.89
CA LEU A 150 25.82 2.71 -1.83
C LEU A 150 24.64 2.50 -2.78
N LEU A 151 23.41 2.47 -2.25
CA LEU A 151 22.23 2.30 -3.10
C LEU A 151 22.10 3.40 -4.15
N LYS A 152 22.28 4.66 -3.76
CA LYS A 152 22.28 5.79 -4.70
C LYS A 152 23.37 5.64 -5.77
N GLN A 153 24.61 5.38 -5.35
CA GLN A 153 25.76 5.23 -6.26
C GLN A 153 25.55 4.08 -7.25
N VAL A 154 25.04 2.94 -6.77
CA VAL A 154 24.75 1.80 -7.65
C VAL A 154 23.60 2.11 -8.59
N GLY A 155 22.52 2.75 -8.10
CA GLY A 155 21.40 3.22 -8.92
C GLY A 155 21.87 4.12 -10.07
N GLU A 156 22.74 5.09 -9.79
CA GLU A 156 23.37 5.96 -10.79
C GLU A 156 24.23 5.15 -11.78
N LYS A 157 25.07 4.23 -11.27
CA LYS A 157 25.97 3.38 -12.07
C LYS A 157 25.21 2.46 -13.03
N VAL A 158 24.12 1.85 -12.57
CA VAL A 158 23.27 1.01 -13.43
C VAL A 158 22.25 1.84 -14.20
N GLY A 159 22.06 3.12 -13.89
CA GLY A 159 21.06 3.98 -14.54
C GLY A 159 19.62 3.56 -14.22
N MET A 160 19.32 3.31 -12.95
CA MET A 160 17.98 3.01 -12.45
C MET A 160 17.68 3.87 -11.22
N PRO A 161 16.46 4.44 -11.10
CA PRO A 161 16.02 5.05 -9.87
C PRO A 161 15.96 4.01 -8.73
N VAL A 162 16.05 4.48 -7.49
CA VAL A 162 16.14 3.60 -6.33
C VAL A 162 15.00 3.80 -5.33
N VAL A 163 14.58 2.70 -4.70
CA VAL A 163 13.62 2.70 -3.58
C VAL A 163 14.24 2.05 -2.35
N THR A 164 14.05 2.69 -1.19
CA THR A 164 14.48 2.15 0.10
C THR A 164 13.51 2.51 1.21
N GLU A 165 13.53 1.73 2.29
CA GLU A 165 12.59 1.87 3.40
C GLU A 165 13.03 2.93 4.40
N VAL A 166 12.10 3.80 4.79
CA VAL A 166 12.25 4.68 5.95
C VAL A 166 11.52 4.08 7.14
N MET A 167 12.23 3.93 8.25
CA MET A 167 11.70 3.29 9.46
C MET A 167 11.30 4.28 10.55
N ASN A 168 11.90 5.47 10.56
CA ASN A 168 11.74 6.45 11.62
C ASN A 168 11.63 7.87 11.02
N THR A 169 10.85 8.71 11.71
CA THR A 169 10.69 10.14 11.41
C THR A 169 12.02 10.90 11.32
N ALA A 170 13.00 10.55 12.15
CA ALA A 170 14.32 11.21 12.17
C ALA A 170 15.12 10.99 10.88
N ASP A 171 14.90 9.86 10.20
CA ASP A 171 15.68 9.46 9.03
C ASP A 171 15.03 9.90 7.71
N VAL A 172 13.83 10.49 7.75
CA VAL A 172 13.06 10.86 6.53
C VAL A 172 13.88 11.73 5.58
N ASN A 173 14.51 12.81 6.08
CA ASN A 173 15.28 13.72 5.25
C ASN A 173 16.51 13.03 4.64
N LEU A 174 17.18 12.17 5.42
CA LEU A 174 18.33 11.42 4.97
C LEU A 174 17.92 10.41 3.88
N VAL A 175 16.86 9.65 4.11
CA VAL A 175 16.36 8.69 3.11
C VAL A 175 15.88 9.40 1.84
N GLU A 176 15.20 10.55 1.97
CA GLU A 176 14.78 11.37 0.83
C GLU A 176 15.97 11.89 0.03
N GLU A 177 17.10 12.23 0.65
CA GLU A 177 18.31 12.68 -0.06
C GLU A 177 18.92 11.59 -0.97
N TYR A 178 18.84 10.33 -0.54
CA TYR A 178 19.53 9.20 -1.17
C TYR A 178 18.63 8.25 -1.98
N SER A 179 17.31 8.44 -1.98
CA SER A 179 16.38 7.57 -2.71
C SER A 179 15.50 8.35 -3.66
N ASP A 180 14.97 7.73 -4.71
CA ASP A 180 13.99 8.35 -5.61
C ASP A 180 12.55 8.09 -5.14
N ILE A 181 12.35 7.02 -4.36
CA ILE A 181 11.08 6.64 -3.75
C ILE A 181 11.33 6.23 -2.30
N LEU A 182 10.52 6.75 -1.38
CA LEU A 182 10.54 6.34 0.02
C LEU A 182 9.52 5.23 0.24
N GLN A 183 9.96 4.07 0.73
CA GLN A 183 9.06 2.99 1.12
C GLN A 183 8.66 3.12 2.60
N ILE A 184 7.36 3.02 2.87
CA ILE A 184 6.82 2.74 4.20
C ILE A 184 6.49 1.25 4.27
N GLY A 185 7.24 0.53 5.11
CA GLY A 185 7.03 -0.90 5.31
C GLY A 185 5.71 -1.23 6.01
N ALA A 186 5.25 -2.46 5.84
CA ALA A 186 3.98 -2.96 6.39
C ALA A 186 3.84 -2.83 7.92
N ARG A 187 4.96 -2.74 8.66
CA ARG A 187 4.95 -2.53 10.13
C ARG A 187 4.69 -1.07 10.51
N ASN A 188 4.96 -0.13 9.60
CA ASN A 188 4.83 1.30 9.80
C ASN A 188 3.60 1.90 9.09
N ILE A 189 2.73 1.08 8.48
CA ILE A 189 1.52 1.53 7.78
C ILE A 189 0.60 2.39 8.65
N GLN A 190 0.58 2.21 9.97
CA GLN A 190 -0.22 3.01 10.91
C GLN A 190 0.67 3.83 11.86
N ASN A 191 1.95 3.99 11.53
CA ASN A 191 2.82 4.94 12.20
C ASN A 191 2.47 6.35 11.71
N PHE A 192 1.39 6.93 12.23
CA PHE A 192 0.85 8.20 11.73
C PHE A 192 1.81 9.37 11.87
N ALA A 193 2.74 9.33 12.84
CA ALA A 193 3.80 10.33 12.95
C ALA A 193 4.73 10.27 11.72
N LEU A 194 5.16 9.07 11.33
CA LEU A 194 5.95 8.85 10.13
C LEU A 194 5.16 9.20 8.85
N LEU A 195 3.90 8.79 8.74
CA LEU A 195 3.06 9.09 7.58
C LEU A 195 2.88 10.61 7.36
N LYS A 196 2.65 11.37 8.43
CA LYS A 196 2.59 12.84 8.37
C LYS A 196 3.91 13.43 7.91
N GLN A 197 5.03 12.93 8.45
CA GLN A 197 6.36 13.43 8.09
C GLN A 197 6.67 13.19 6.61
N VAL A 198 6.41 11.98 6.08
CA VAL A 198 6.63 11.68 4.65
C VAL A 198 5.59 12.34 3.73
N GLY A 199 4.44 12.74 4.27
CA GLY A 199 3.46 13.58 3.58
C GLY A 199 3.98 14.97 3.20
N HIS A 200 5.09 15.41 3.79
CA HIS A 200 5.76 16.66 3.45
C HIS A 200 6.98 16.49 2.51
N CYS A 201 7.34 15.25 2.18
CA CYS A 201 8.38 14.96 1.19
C CYS A 201 7.95 15.34 -0.22
N ARG A 202 8.91 15.54 -1.11
CA ARG A 202 8.72 15.85 -2.53
C ARG A 202 8.80 14.61 -3.42
N LYS A 203 9.30 13.51 -2.87
CA LYS A 203 9.47 12.24 -3.59
C LYS A 203 8.28 11.31 -3.39
N PRO A 204 8.01 10.40 -4.37
CA PRO A 204 6.95 9.42 -4.23
C PRO A 204 7.09 8.52 -3.00
N ILE A 205 5.95 8.13 -2.43
CA ILE A 205 5.87 7.23 -1.29
C ILE A 205 5.28 5.89 -1.73
N LEU A 206 6.04 4.81 -1.55
CA LEU A 206 5.55 3.44 -1.70
C LEU A 206 5.01 2.94 -0.36
N LEU A 207 3.69 2.84 -0.25
CA LEU A 207 2.99 2.47 0.97
C LEU A 207 2.60 1.00 0.97
N LYS A 208 3.28 0.18 1.78
CA LYS A 208 2.94 -1.24 1.93
C LYS A 208 1.76 -1.44 2.87
N ARG A 209 0.76 -2.23 2.44
CA ARG A 209 -0.35 -2.65 3.30
C ARG A 209 0.15 -3.38 4.54
N GLY A 210 -0.43 -3.11 5.69
CA GLY A 210 -0.16 -3.86 6.91
C GLY A 210 -0.78 -5.25 6.87
N MET A 211 -0.09 -6.23 7.46
CA MET A 211 -0.56 -7.61 7.54
C MET A 211 -1.89 -7.77 8.30
N MET A 212 -2.31 -6.76 9.06
CA MET A 212 -3.53 -6.73 9.88
C MET A 212 -4.49 -5.60 9.48
N THR A 213 -4.28 -4.99 8.31
CA THR A 213 -5.08 -3.82 7.87
C THR A 213 -6.11 -4.21 6.82
N THR A 214 -7.32 -3.67 6.96
CA THR A 214 -8.36 -3.66 5.94
C THR A 214 -8.00 -2.70 4.79
N ILE A 215 -8.72 -2.79 3.67
CA ILE A 215 -8.54 -1.87 2.53
C ILE A 215 -8.85 -0.42 2.94
N ASP A 216 -9.90 -0.20 3.74
CA ASP A 216 -10.23 1.14 4.21
C ASP A 216 -9.14 1.72 5.11
N GLU A 217 -8.50 0.91 5.97
CA GLU A 217 -7.36 1.36 6.78
C GLU A 217 -6.11 1.66 5.95
N LEU A 218 -5.85 0.89 4.89
CA LEU A 218 -4.80 1.20 3.92
C LEU A 218 -5.05 2.55 3.24
N LEU A 219 -6.27 2.76 2.73
CA LEU A 219 -6.65 4.02 2.07
C LEU A 219 -6.62 5.20 3.03
N MET A 220 -7.06 5.02 4.28
CA MET A 220 -6.89 6.04 5.32
C MET A 220 -5.42 6.36 5.61
N SER A 221 -4.54 5.36 5.56
CA SER A 221 -3.09 5.57 5.75
C SER A 221 -2.47 6.35 4.60
N ALA A 222 -2.93 6.12 3.36
CA ALA A 222 -2.58 6.95 2.22
C ALA A 222 -3.16 8.37 2.34
N GLU A 223 -4.38 8.53 2.86
CA GLU A 223 -5.02 9.83 3.12
C GLU A 223 -4.17 10.72 4.06
N TYR A 224 -3.50 10.13 5.06
CA TYR A 224 -2.56 10.87 5.92
C TYR A 224 -1.37 11.47 5.15
N ILE A 225 -0.89 10.77 4.11
CA ILE A 225 0.21 11.27 3.26
C ILE A 225 -0.33 12.36 2.33
N LEU A 226 -1.44 12.09 1.63
CA LEU A 226 -2.06 13.03 0.68
C LEU A 226 -2.46 14.35 1.37
N SER A 227 -3.02 14.27 2.59
CA SER A 227 -3.39 15.46 3.37
C SER A 227 -2.19 16.26 3.88
N GLY A 228 -0.99 15.67 3.90
CA GLY A 228 0.28 16.36 4.16
C GLY A 228 0.79 17.21 2.98
N GLY A 229 0.21 17.02 1.79
CA GLY A 229 0.53 17.75 0.56
C GLY A 229 1.27 16.95 -0.51
N ASN A 230 1.72 15.72 -0.20
CA ASN A 230 2.36 14.84 -1.17
C ASN A 230 1.33 13.95 -1.86
N ASP A 231 1.01 14.24 -3.12
CA ASP A 231 0.04 13.52 -3.93
C ASP A 231 0.60 12.27 -4.65
N GLN A 232 1.88 11.95 -4.41
CA GLN A 232 2.61 10.90 -5.11
C GLN A 232 2.67 9.61 -4.29
N VAL A 233 1.55 8.90 -4.15
CA VAL A 233 1.48 7.64 -3.37
C VAL A 233 1.29 6.42 -4.28
N ILE A 234 2.09 5.38 -4.06
CA ILE A 234 1.98 4.06 -4.69
C ILE A 234 1.55 3.05 -3.62
N LEU A 235 0.42 2.36 -3.81
CA LEU A 235 -0.06 1.34 -2.88
C LEU A 235 0.58 -0.01 -3.21
N CYS A 236 0.96 -0.76 -2.18
CA CYS A 236 1.60 -2.07 -2.36
C CYS A 236 0.90 -3.15 -1.50
N GLU A 237 0.16 -4.05 -2.16
CA GLU A 237 -0.42 -5.24 -1.54
C GLU A 237 0.68 -6.29 -1.30
N ARG A 238 0.79 -6.79 -0.07
CA ARG A 238 1.93 -7.63 0.36
C ARG A 238 1.53 -8.81 1.24
N GLY A 239 0.26 -9.17 1.22
CA GLY A 239 -0.36 -10.23 1.98
C GLY A 239 -0.79 -9.83 3.39
N ILE A 240 -1.89 -10.44 3.81
CA ILE A 240 -2.49 -10.31 5.14
C ILE A 240 -2.27 -11.58 5.97
N ARG A 241 -2.31 -11.43 7.29
CA ARG A 241 -2.24 -12.53 8.23
C ARG A 241 -3.58 -13.25 8.25
N THR A 242 -3.54 -14.57 8.16
CA THR A 242 -4.70 -15.45 8.24
C THR A 242 -4.38 -16.62 9.17
N PHE A 243 -5.23 -17.64 9.19
CA PHE A 243 -4.97 -18.91 9.88
C PHE A 243 -4.04 -19.85 9.09
N GLU A 244 -3.75 -19.56 7.81
CA GLU A 244 -2.87 -20.37 6.95
C GLU A 244 -1.42 -20.26 7.40
N THR A 245 -0.67 -21.36 7.34
CA THR A 245 0.72 -21.46 7.84
C THR A 245 1.75 -21.82 6.78
N THR A 246 1.32 -22.27 5.60
CA THR A 246 2.19 -22.67 4.48
C THR A 246 2.90 -21.47 3.83
N THR A 247 2.25 -20.31 3.80
CA THR A 247 2.84 -19.05 3.33
C THR A 247 2.99 -18.09 4.50
N ARG A 248 3.98 -17.19 4.42
CA ARG A 248 4.25 -16.20 5.47
C ARG A 248 3.04 -15.28 5.73
N ASN A 249 2.37 -14.90 4.66
CA ASN A 249 1.07 -14.21 4.66
C ASN A 249 0.22 -14.81 3.52
N THR A 250 -1.07 -14.53 3.51
CA THR A 250 -1.95 -14.84 2.37
C THR A 250 -2.00 -13.62 1.48
N LEU A 251 -1.52 -13.72 0.22
CA LEU A 251 -1.65 -12.62 -0.74
C LEU A 251 -3.14 -12.37 -1.01
N ASP A 252 -3.62 -11.19 -0.68
CA ASP A 252 -4.99 -10.79 -0.98
C ASP A 252 -5.05 -10.21 -2.41
N ILE A 253 -5.02 -11.11 -3.41
CA ILE A 253 -5.02 -10.69 -4.82
C ILE A 253 -6.30 -9.91 -5.19
N SER A 254 -7.39 -10.13 -4.45
CA SER A 254 -8.65 -9.41 -4.63
C SER A 254 -8.55 -7.92 -4.26
N ALA A 255 -7.58 -7.56 -3.42
CA ALA A 255 -7.33 -6.18 -3.06
C ALA A 255 -6.93 -5.32 -4.27
N VAL A 256 -6.29 -5.90 -5.29
CA VAL A 256 -5.88 -5.14 -6.49
C VAL A 256 -7.09 -4.56 -7.23
N PRO A 257 -8.04 -5.35 -7.76
CA PRO A 257 -9.20 -4.80 -8.48
C PRO A 257 -10.09 -3.94 -7.58
N VAL A 258 -10.24 -4.30 -6.29
CA VAL A 258 -10.98 -3.47 -5.34
C VAL A 258 -10.32 -2.10 -5.19
N LEU A 259 -9.01 -2.03 -4.93
CA LEU A 259 -8.31 -0.75 -4.85
C LEU A 259 -8.39 0.02 -6.17
N LYS A 260 -8.25 -0.64 -7.32
CA LYS A 260 -8.40 0.00 -8.63
C LYS A 260 -9.79 0.58 -8.85
N GLU A 261 -10.85 0.04 -8.25
CA GLU A 261 -12.19 0.63 -8.22
C GLU A 261 -12.28 1.79 -7.24
N LEU A 262 -11.73 1.66 -6.04
CA LEU A 262 -11.95 2.62 -4.95
C LEU A 262 -11.04 3.86 -5.02
N THR A 263 -9.82 3.72 -5.54
CA THR A 263 -8.80 4.77 -5.57
C THR A 263 -8.23 4.99 -6.97
N HIS A 264 -7.79 6.22 -7.23
CA HIS A 264 -7.04 6.58 -8.43
C HIS A 264 -5.53 6.29 -8.30
N LEU A 265 -5.03 5.95 -7.11
CA LEU A 265 -3.63 5.68 -6.87
C LEU A 265 -3.17 4.37 -7.55
N PRO A 266 -1.92 4.28 -8.03
CA PRO A 266 -1.41 3.04 -8.58
C PRO A 266 -1.27 1.96 -7.50
N VAL A 267 -1.51 0.70 -7.89
CA VAL A 267 -1.51 -0.47 -7.02
C VAL A 267 -0.53 -1.51 -7.55
N ILE A 268 0.55 -1.74 -6.81
CA ILE A 268 1.52 -2.80 -7.09
C ILE A 268 1.41 -3.94 -6.06
N ILE A 269 2.13 -5.02 -6.26
CA ILE A 269 2.21 -6.12 -5.28
C ILE A 269 3.63 -6.45 -4.83
N ASP A 270 3.77 -7.09 -3.67
CA ASP A 270 5.02 -7.70 -3.17
C ASP A 270 4.84 -9.23 -3.02
N PRO A 271 5.12 -10.01 -4.08
CA PRO A 271 4.94 -11.47 -4.06
C PRO A 271 5.99 -12.18 -3.18
N SER A 272 7.19 -11.59 -3.03
CA SER A 272 8.28 -12.12 -2.22
C SER A 272 7.91 -12.18 -0.75
N HIS A 273 7.46 -11.07 -0.17
CA HIS A 273 7.11 -11.03 1.25
C HIS A 273 5.70 -11.56 1.57
N ALA A 274 4.78 -11.52 0.60
CA ALA A 274 3.46 -12.13 0.77
C ALA A 274 3.60 -13.63 0.99
N SER A 275 4.27 -14.33 0.06
CA SER A 275 4.46 -15.78 0.16
C SER A 275 5.54 -16.18 1.16
N GLY A 276 6.64 -15.40 1.24
CA GLY A 276 7.82 -15.72 2.01
C GLY A 276 8.65 -16.87 1.43
N HIS A 277 8.46 -17.23 0.14
CA HIS A 277 9.22 -18.30 -0.51
C HIS A 277 9.35 -18.11 -2.02
N ALA A 278 10.57 -18.23 -2.55
CA ALA A 278 10.93 -18.02 -3.95
C ALA A 278 10.02 -18.76 -4.96
N LYS A 279 9.68 -20.03 -4.68
CA LYS A 279 8.85 -20.87 -5.57
C LYS A 279 7.46 -20.29 -5.87
N TYR A 280 6.96 -19.41 -5.02
CA TYR A 280 5.64 -18.78 -5.20
C TYR A 280 5.73 -17.39 -5.84
N VAL A 281 6.92 -16.79 -5.96
CA VAL A 281 7.08 -15.43 -6.48
C VAL A 281 6.60 -15.33 -7.93
N ILE A 282 7.03 -16.25 -8.79
CA ILE A 282 6.65 -16.27 -10.21
C ILE A 282 5.13 -16.43 -10.40
N PRO A 283 4.47 -17.48 -9.88
CA PRO A 283 3.03 -17.64 -10.07
C PRO A 283 2.21 -16.47 -9.51
N LEU A 284 2.61 -15.88 -8.36
CA LEU A 284 1.90 -14.73 -7.79
C LEU A 284 2.12 -13.45 -8.61
N THR A 285 3.30 -13.26 -9.20
CA THR A 285 3.54 -12.12 -10.11
C THR A 285 2.69 -12.24 -11.38
N ARG A 286 2.56 -13.45 -11.95
CA ARG A 286 1.66 -13.68 -13.08
C ARG A 286 0.21 -13.34 -12.76
N ALA A 287 -0.27 -13.75 -11.59
CA ALA A 287 -1.60 -13.40 -11.12
C ALA A 287 -1.77 -11.87 -10.99
N ALA A 288 -0.74 -11.15 -10.55
CA ALA A 288 -0.76 -9.70 -10.45
C ALA A 288 -0.88 -8.99 -11.80
N VAL A 289 -0.13 -9.46 -12.80
CA VAL A 289 -0.26 -8.97 -14.18
C VAL A 289 -1.70 -9.22 -14.65
N ALA A 290 -2.19 -10.45 -14.53
CA ALA A 290 -3.52 -10.86 -14.99
C ALA A 290 -4.68 -10.11 -14.31
N VAL A 291 -4.57 -9.78 -13.02
CA VAL A 291 -5.61 -9.09 -12.26
C VAL A 291 -5.59 -7.56 -12.46
N GLY A 292 -4.57 -7.03 -13.15
CA GLY A 292 -4.47 -5.60 -13.49
C GLY A 292 -3.72 -4.75 -12.46
N ALA A 293 -2.73 -5.31 -11.76
CA ALA A 293 -1.80 -4.52 -10.96
C ALA A 293 -0.94 -3.62 -11.86
N ASP A 294 -0.49 -2.48 -11.34
CA ASP A 294 0.39 -1.53 -12.04
C ASP A 294 1.88 -1.94 -11.96
N GLY A 295 2.20 -2.98 -11.20
CA GLY A 295 3.58 -3.45 -11.04
C GLY A 295 3.80 -4.45 -9.92
N ALA A 296 5.07 -4.78 -9.70
CA ALA A 296 5.52 -5.63 -8.59
C ALA A 296 6.87 -5.19 -8.02
N ILE A 297 7.06 -5.37 -6.71
CA ILE A 297 8.34 -5.24 -6.03
C ILE A 297 8.85 -6.62 -5.60
N ILE A 298 9.98 -7.05 -6.16
CA ILE A 298 10.47 -8.43 -6.07
C ILE A 298 11.88 -8.46 -5.45
N GLU A 299 12.12 -9.45 -4.58
CA GLU A 299 13.45 -9.72 -4.04
C GLU A 299 14.24 -10.65 -4.96
N ILE A 300 15.44 -10.22 -5.29
CA ILE A 300 16.44 -11.01 -6.00
C ILE A 300 17.74 -10.99 -5.20
N HIS A 301 18.53 -12.05 -5.30
CA HIS A 301 19.87 -12.08 -4.72
C HIS A 301 20.79 -12.90 -5.64
N PRO A 302 22.05 -12.49 -5.87
CA PRO A 302 22.97 -13.27 -6.72
C PRO A 302 23.19 -14.69 -6.16
N GLU A 303 23.35 -14.79 -4.83
CA GLU A 303 23.57 -16.04 -4.12
C GLU A 303 22.62 -16.14 -2.89
N PRO A 304 21.31 -16.46 -3.06
CA PRO A 304 20.33 -16.38 -1.98
C PRO A 304 20.68 -17.19 -0.72
N GLU A 305 21.44 -18.27 -0.86
CA GLU A 305 21.95 -19.09 0.24
C GLU A 305 22.95 -18.38 1.15
N LYS A 306 23.58 -17.29 0.67
CA LYS A 306 24.52 -16.46 1.45
C LYS A 306 23.89 -15.17 1.99
N ALA A 307 22.64 -14.88 1.64
CA ALA A 307 21.98 -13.63 2.01
C ALA A 307 21.86 -13.48 3.53
N LEU A 308 22.18 -12.28 4.04
CA LEU A 308 22.10 -11.96 5.47
C LEU A 308 20.65 -11.86 5.97
N VAL A 309 19.73 -11.55 5.06
CA VAL A 309 18.31 -11.39 5.35
C VAL A 309 17.49 -11.95 4.19
N ASP A 310 16.48 -12.76 4.51
CA ASP A 310 15.38 -13.06 3.57
C ASP A 310 15.81 -13.83 2.28
N GLY A 311 16.90 -14.60 2.36
CA GLY A 311 17.34 -15.51 1.31
C GLY A 311 16.26 -16.47 0.77
N PRO A 312 15.41 -17.13 1.61
CA PRO A 312 14.42 -18.10 1.13
C PRO A 312 13.36 -17.58 0.14
N GLN A 313 13.10 -16.28 0.14
CA GLN A 313 12.16 -15.65 -0.81
C GLN A 313 12.81 -14.88 -1.96
N SER A 314 14.14 -14.75 -1.92
CA SER A 314 14.89 -14.05 -2.96
C SER A 314 15.06 -14.97 -4.16
N LEU A 315 14.68 -14.49 -5.35
CA LEU A 315 14.90 -15.23 -6.59
C LEU A 315 16.38 -15.25 -6.95
N ARG A 316 16.83 -16.37 -7.50
CA ARG A 316 18.11 -16.45 -8.21
C ARG A 316 18.04 -15.70 -9.55
N PRO A 317 19.19 -15.30 -10.14
CA PRO A 317 19.21 -14.58 -11.41
C PRO A 317 18.42 -15.28 -12.53
N GLU A 318 18.60 -16.58 -12.70
CA GLU A 318 17.92 -17.39 -13.72
C GLU A 318 16.41 -17.47 -13.52
N GLU A 319 15.96 -17.51 -12.26
CA GLU A 319 14.53 -17.50 -11.94
C GLU A 319 13.91 -16.13 -12.21
N PHE A 320 14.66 -15.05 -11.96
CA PHE A 320 14.23 -13.69 -12.25
C PHE A 320 14.18 -13.41 -13.75
N TYR A 321 15.15 -13.88 -14.54
CA TYR A 321 15.09 -13.78 -16.00
C TYR A 321 13.85 -14.48 -16.56
N ARG A 322 13.60 -15.73 -16.13
CA ARG A 322 12.39 -16.45 -16.50
C ARG A 322 11.11 -15.69 -16.11
N LEU A 323 11.08 -15.11 -14.90
CA LEU A 323 9.95 -14.30 -14.45
C LEU A 323 9.68 -13.14 -15.41
N MET A 324 10.72 -12.39 -15.78
CA MET A 324 10.57 -11.23 -16.64
C MET A 324 10.12 -11.59 -18.06
N ASP A 325 10.60 -12.72 -18.60
CA ASP A 325 10.11 -13.26 -19.88
C ASP A 325 8.61 -13.62 -19.81
N GLU A 326 8.17 -14.28 -18.73
CA GLU A 326 6.77 -14.62 -18.50
C GLU A 326 5.90 -13.36 -18.33
N VAL A 327 6.40 -12.33 -17.64
CA VAL A 327 5.71 -11.04 -17.49
C VAL A 327 5.56 -10.35 -18.85
N ALA A 328 6.61 -10.31 -19.67
CA ALA A 328 6.57 -9.70 -21.00
C ALA A 328 5.49 -10.36 -21.89
N LEU A 329 5.46 -11.70 -21.91
CA LEU A 329 4.48 -12.46 -22.66
C LEU A 329 3.04 -12.19 -22.18
N LEU A 330 2.82 -12.16 -20.86
CA LEU A 330 1.49 -11.87 -20.30
C LEU A 330 1.04 -10.44 -20.61
N LYS A 331 1.93 -9.45 -20.51
CA LYS A 331 1.63 -8.06 -20.87
C LYS A 331 1.17 -7.95 -22.33
N GLU A 332 1.90 -8.59 -23.25
CA GLU A 332 1.54 -8.62 -24.67
C GLU A 332 0.17 -9.29 -24.89
N THR A 333 -0.05 -10.44 -24.26
CA THR A 333 -1.31 -11.18 -24.38
C THR A 333 -2.50 -10.38 -23.85
N MET A 334 -2.34 -9.68 -22.72
CA MET A 334 -3.40 -8.86 -22.15
C MET A 334 -3.70 -7.63 -23.00
N ARG A 335 -2.70 -6.98 -23.59
CA ARG A 335 -2.92 -5.85 -24.51
C ARG A 335 -3.61 -6.27 -25.81
N ASN A 336 -3.21 -7.40 -26.37
CA ASN A 336 -3.63 -7.80 -27.72
C ASN A 336 -4.88 -8.69 -27.75
N GLY A 337 -5.17 -9.45 -26.68
CA GLY A 337 -6.26 -10.43 -26.65
C GLY A 337 -7.43 -10.06 -25.74
N ILE A 338 -7.14 -9.84 -24.44
CA ILE A 338 -8.18 -9.75 -23.39
C ILE A 338 -8.55 -8.31 -23.04
N GLY A 339 -7.67 -7.32 -23.26
CA GLY A 339 -7.94 -5.90 -22.96
C GLY A 339 -9.04 -5.25 -23.83
N ARG A 340 -9.63 -5.99 -24.78
CA ARG A 340 -10.88 -5.60 -25.48
C ARG A 340 -12.14 -6.12 -24.78
N LEU A 341 -12.00 -6.97 -23.76
CA LEU A 341 -13.09 -7.62 -23.00
C LEU A 341 -13.21 -7.11 -21.54
N LEU A 342 -12.24 -6.33 -21.06
CA LEU A 342 -12.22 -5.66 -19.76
C LEU A 342 -12.35 -4.15 -19.95
#